data_AF-A0A9D6SNE1-F1
#
_entry.id   AF-A0A9D6SNE1-F1
#
_cell.length_a   1.000
_cell.length_b   1.000
_cell.length_c   1.000
_cell.angle_alpha   90.00
_cell.angle_beta   90.00
_cell.angle_gamma   90.00
#
_symmetry.space_group_name_H-M   'P 1'
#
loop_
_entity.id
_entity.type
_entity.pdbx_description
1 polymer ?
#
loop_
_entity_poly.entity_id
_entity_poly.type
_entity_poly.pdbx_seq_one_letter_code
_entity_poly.pdbx_strand_id
1 'polypeptide(L)'
;MERLLYRTLFVTGLILAAGLPAKSAFAQQGPGLLQKVEARLGKPLSGEQRQQFARTAAGLRDALLPPQRKFAQTIAYTFKLPLAEVQALLPAIGEDSSGFDRNMIPKIEARIGRGLTPQELQQIRTADNAKKAEMSQIQSRYAAEFAQVTGLSSEQFRQLLPTIGI
;
A
#
# COMPACT_ATOMS: atom_id res chain seq x y z
N MET A 1 62.61 -46.69 -1.77
CA MET A 1 63.60 -45.66 -2.18
C MET A 1 62.90 -44.86 -3.27
N GLU A 2 62.66 -43.55 -3.23
CA GLU A 2 63.23 -42.41 -2.53
C GLU A 2 62.16 -41.31 -2.40
N ARG A 3 62.43 -40.36 -1.49
CA ARG A 3 61.65 -39.14 -1.21
C ARG A 3 61.95 -38.04 -2.24
N LEU A 4 61.00 -37.12 -2.46
CA LEU A 4 61.18 -35.64 -2.56
C LEU A 4 59.82 -35.02 -2.99
N LEU A 5 59.01 -34.44 -2.10
CA LEU A 5 58.99 -33.03 -1.65
C LEU A 5 58.96 -32.01 -2.81
N TYR A 6 57.83 -31.28 -2.95
CA TYR A 6 57.69 -29.80 -2.93
C TYR A 6 56.23 -29.44 -3.27
N ARG A 7 55.39 -29.13 -2.28
CA ARG A 7 54.94 -27.76 -1.95
C ARG A 7 54.45 -26.95 -3.16
N THR A 8 53.14 -26.89 -3.36
CA THR A 8 52.47 -25.65 -3.77
C THR A 8 51.08 -25.60 -3.14
N LEU A 9 50.85 -24.54 -2.37
CA LEU A 9 49.57 -24.20 -1.76
C LEU A 9 48.53 -23.94 -2.86
N PHE A 10 47.37 -24.57 -2.76
CA PHE A 10 46.12 -23.97 -3.23
C PHE A 10 45.12 -24.03 -2.09
N VAL A 11 44.99 -22.89 -1.41
CA VAL A 11 43.87 -22.57 -0.54
C VAL A 11 42.68 -22.32 -1.47
N THR A 12 41.75 -23.27 -1.53
CA THR A 12 40.40 -23.06 -2.06
C THR A 12 39.50 -23.57 -0.94
N GLY A 13 39.09 -22.70 -0.03
CA GLY A 13 38.02 -21.77 -0.33
C GLY A 13 36.70 -22.45 -0.01
N LEU A 14 36.54 -22.77 1.28
CA LEU A 14 35.34 -23.29 1.90
C LEU A 14 34.25 -22.22 1.77
N ILE A 15 33.22 -22.44 0.94
CA ILE A 15 31.98 -21.66 1.03
C ILE A 15 30.85 -22.63 1.36
N LEU A 16 30.54 -22.69 2.65
CA LEU A 16 29.24 -23.12 3.13
C LEU A 16 28.16 -22.27 2.47
N ALA A 17 27.32 -22.87 1.64
CA ALA A 17 26.00 -22.33 1.35
C ALA A 17 25.11 -22.53 2.58
N ALA A 18 25.37 -21.75 3.62
CA ALA A 18 24.45 -21.56 4.73
C ALA A 18 23.20 -20.83 4.22
N GLY A 19 22.05 -21.20 4.77
CA GLY A 19 20.73 -20.84 4.29
C GLY A 19 20.55 -19.36 4.02
N LEU A 20 19.95 -19.07 2.86
CA LEU A 20 19.19 -17.86 2.66
C LEU A 20 17.85 -18.05 3.41
N PRO A 21 17.60 -17.39 4.54
CA PRO A 21 16.21 -17.04 4.82
C PRO A 21 15.80 -16.12 3.68
N ALA A 22 14.77 -16.51 2.94
CA ALA A 22 14.02 -15.59 2.12
C ALA A 22 13.73 -14.37 3.00
N LYS A 23 14.44 -13.27 2.75
CA LYS A 23 14.09 -11.96 3.28
C LYS A 23 12.72 -11.70 2.68
N SER A 24 11.69 -12.04 3.44
CA SER A 24 10.34 -11.58 3.25
C SER A 24 10.43 -10.07 3.23
N ALA A 25 10.53 -9.50 2.03
CA ALA A 25 10.45 -8.08 1.77
C ALA A 25 8.99 -7.66 1.93
N PHE A 26 8.43 -7.88 3.11
CA PHE A 26 7.40 -7.01 3.64
C PHE A 26 8.15 -5.76 4.07
N ALA A 27 8.20 -4.78 3.16
CA ALA A 27 8.62 -3.44 3.46
C ALA A 27 7.94 -3.01 4.77
N GLN A 28 8.73 -2.82 5.83
CA GLN A 28 8.27 -2.25 7.10
C GLN A 28 7.92 -0.77 6.85
N GLN A 29 6.71 -0.52 6.37
CA GLN A 29 6.13 0.80 6.18
C GLN A 29 5.56 1.32 7.51
N GLY A 30 6.41 1.95 8.33
CA GLY A 30 5.98 2.67 9.54
C GLY A 30 5.21 1.83 10.58
N PRO A 31 4.78 2.44 11.70
CA PRO A 31 3.91 1.74 12.62
C PRO A 31 2.54 1.54 11.96
N GLY A 32 2.12 0.28 11.83
CA GLY A 32 0.83 -0.08 11.24
C GLY A 32 -0.34 0.56 11.99
N LEU A 33 -1.52 0.64 11.38
CA LEU A 33 -2.70 1.32 11.95
C LEU A 33 -3.00 0.88 13.39
N LEU A 34 -2.85 -0.41 13.69
CA LEU A 34 -2.98 -0.94 15.05
C LEU A 34 -2.01 -0.28 16.04
N GLN A 35 -0.73 -0.14 15.67
CA GLN A 35 0.28 0.47 16.52
C GLN A 35 0.03 1.95 16.73
N LYS A 36 -0.45 2.68 15.70
CA LYS A 36 -0.85 4.09 15.87
C LYS A 36 -2.04 4.24 16.79
N VAL A 37 -3.00 3.33 16.71
CA VAL A 37 -4.18 3.29 17.60
C VAL A 37 -3.77 2.98 19.03
N GLU A 38 -2.94 1.96 19.27
CA GLU A 38 -2.44 1.63 20.60
C GLU A 38 -1.58 2.76 21.20
N ALA A 39 -0.73 3.40 20.38
CA ALA A 39 0.04 4.58 20.79
C ALA A 39 -0.86 5.76 21.16
N ARG A 40 -1.94 6.00 20.40
CA ARG A 40 -2.92 7.06 20.70
C ARG A 40 -3.73 6.77 21.96
N LEU A 41 -4.02 5.52 22.23
CA LEU A 41 -4.71 5.06 23.44
C LEU A 41 -3.81 5.04 24.68
N GLY A 42 -2.48 5.03 24.50
CA GLY A 42 -1.51 4.89 25.59
C GLY A 42 -1.49 3.50 26.24
N LYS A 43 -2.17 2.52 25.64
CA LYS A 43 -2.26 1.13 26.12
C LYS A 43 -2.49 0.17 24.96
N PRO A 44 -2.02 -1.09 25.05
CA PRO A 44 -2.34 -2.10 24.06
C PRO A 44 -3.84 -2.44 24.10
N LEU A 45 -4.40 -2.79 22.94
CA LEU A 45 -5.74 -3.37 22.85
C LEU A 45 -5.73 -4.79 23.43
N SER A 46 -6.85 -5.23 24.02
CA SER A 46 -7.01 -6.61 24.47
C SER A 46 -6.93 -7.60 23.29
N GLY A 47 -6.73 -8.89 23.56
CA GLY A 47 -6.68 -9.92 22.50
C GLY A 47 -7.92 -9.92 21.60
N GLU A 48 -9.11 -9.83 22.21
CA GLU A 48 -10.39 -9.74 21.48
C GLU A 48 -10.50 -8.44 20.68
N GLN A 49 -10.10 -7.31 21.26
CA GLN A 49 -10.10 -6.02 20.57
C GLN A 49 -9.14 -6.01 19.37
N ARG A 50 -7.96 -6.63 19.48
CA ARG A 50 -7.02 -6.77 18.36
C ARG A 50 -7.59 -7.65 17.25
N GLN A 51 -8.24 -8.76 17.59
CA GLN A 51 -8.89 -9.61 16.60
C GLN A 51 -10.02 -8.86 15.88
N GLN A 52 -10.88 -8.16 16.63
CA GLN A 52 -11.96 -7.38 16.03
C GLN A 52 -11.41 -6.24 15.18
N PHE A 53 -10.37 -5.55 15.66
CA PHE A 53 -9.67 -4.51 14.90
C PHE A 53 -9.12 -5.05 13.57
N ALA A 54 -8.46 -6.22 13.59
CA ALA A 54 -7.92 -6.84 12.40
C ALA A 54 -9.02 -7.20 11.38
N ARG A 55 -10.17 -7.70 11.85
CA ARG A 55 -11.33 -7.98 10.99
C ARG A 55 -11.90 -6.70 10.38
N THR A 56 -12.08 -5.65 11.17
CA THR A 56 -12.55 -4.34 10.70
C THR A 56 -11.57 -3.71 9.71
N ALA A 57 -10.25 -3.86 9.93
CA ALA A 57 -9.21 -3.39 9.01
C ALA A 57 -9.21 -4.16 7.68
N ALA A 58 -9.36 -5.48 7.71
CA ALA A 58 -9.53 -6.29 6.50
C ALA A 58 -10.79 -5.89 5.73
N GLY A 59 -11.92 -5.73 6.42
CA GLY A 59 -13.18 -5.27 5.82
C GLY A 59 -13.05 -3.88 5.18
N LEU A 60 -12.37 -2.94 5.85
CA LEU A 60 -12.10 -1.62 5.30
C LEU A 60 -11.28 -1.72 4.00
N ARG A 61 -10.19 -2.51 4.02
CA ARG A 61 -9.34 -2.72 2.84
C ARG A 61 -10.16 -3.29 1.67
N ASP A 62 -10.96 -4.32 1.92
CA ASP A 62 -11.80 -4.96 0.90
C ASP A 62 -12.86 -4.00 0.36
N ALA A 63 -13.46 -3.17 1.22
CA ALA A 63 -14.45 -2.19 0.82
C ALA A 63 -13.85 -1.03 -0.01
N LEU A 64 -12.56 -0.73 0.14
CA LEU A 64 -11.87 0.31 -0.63
C LEU A 64 -11.41 -0.17 -2.02
N LEU A 65 -11.33 -1.47 -2.26
CA LEU A 65 -10.93 -2.03 -3.56
C LEU A 65 -11.87 -1.66 -4.72
N PRO A 66 -13.22 -1.76 -4.61
CA PRO A 66 -14.11 -1.47 -5.72
C PRO A 66 -14.01 -0.03 -6.25
N PRO A 67 -14.04 1.04 -5.41
CA PRO A 67 -13.84 2.40 -5.91
C PRO A 67 -12.49 2.59 -6.61
N GLN A 68 -11.42 1.98 -6.09
CA GLN A 68 -10.11 2.07 -6.72
C GLN A 68 -10.04 1.31 -8.06
N ARG A 69 -10.68 0.14 -8.16
CA ARG A 69 -10.79 -0.61 -9.43
C ARG A 69 -11.61 0.15 -10.46
N LYS A 70 -12.73 0.77 -10.07
CA LYS A 70 -13.56 1.61 -10.94
C LYS A 70 -12.75 2.78 -11.50
N PHE A 71 -11.96 3.41 -10.64
CA PHE A 71 -11.04 4.46 -11.06
C PHE A 71 -9.98 3.93 -12.06
N ALA A 72 -9.35 2.80 -11.78
CA ALA A 72 -8.40 2.15 -12.69
C ALA A 72 -9.02 1.86 -14.07
N GLN A 73 -10.26 1.35 -14.09
CA GLN A 73 -11.01 1.07 -15.31
C GLN A 73 -11.25 2.34 -16.14
N THR A 74 -11.61 3.45 -15.50
CA THR A 74 -11.78 4.73 -16.19
C THR A 74 -10.48 5.19 -16.85
N ILE A 75 -9.36 5.14 -16.13
CA ILE A 75 -8.05 5.51 -16.68
C ILE A 75 -7.66 4.58 -17.84
N ALA A 76 -7.82 3.27 -17.68
CA ALA A 76 -7.55 2.29 -18.72
C ALA A 76 -8.38 2.55 -19.99
N TYR A 77 -9.67 2.87 -19.83
CA TYR A 77 -10.55 3.21 -20.93
C TYR A 77 -10.15 4.53 -21.62
N THR A 78 -9.92 5.60 -20.84
CA THR A 78 -9.56 6.93 -21.38
C THR A 78 -8.27 6.88 -22.20
N PHE A 79 -7.25 6.16 -21.72
CA PHE A 79 -5.93 6.12 -22.38
C PHE A 79 -5.69 4.88 -23.23
N LYS A 80 -6.70 3.99 -23.34
CA LYS A 80 -6.60 2.70 -24.04
C LYS A 80 -5.40 1.86 -23.56
N LEU A 81 -5.12 1.92 -22.26
CA LEU A 81 -4.04 1.16 -21.62
C LEU A 81 -4.59 -0.16 -21.06
N PRO A 82 -3.76 -1.23 -21.01
CA PRO A 82 -4.14 -2.46 -20.32
C PRO A 82 -4.50 -2.19 -18.85
N LEU A 83 -5.61 -2.75 -18.36
CA LEU A 83 -6.06 -2.52 -16.98
C LEU A 83 -5.00 -2.93 -15.95
N ALA A 84 -4.31 -4.04 -16.17
CA ALA A 84 -3.24 -4.53 -15.29
C ALA A 84 -2.08 -3.53 -15.17
N GLU A 85 -1.77 -2.83 -16.26
CA GLU A 85 -0.73 -1.80 -16.27
C GLU A 85 -1.17 -0.59 -15.45
N VAL A 86 -2.39 -0.12 -15.66
CA VAL A 86 -2.94 1.00 -14.89
C VAL A 86 -3.00 0.67 -13.40
N GLN A 87 -3.39 -0.56 -13.04
CA GLN A 87 -3.40 -1.02 -11.65
C GLN A 87 -1.99 -1.00 -11.02
N ALA A 88 -0.95 -1.33 -11.78
CA ALA A 88 0.44 -1.24 -11.32
C ALA A 88 0.95 0.20 -11.15
N LEU A 89 0.28 1.18 -11.77
CA LEU A 89 0.62 2.61 -11.63
C LEU A 89 -0.08 3.27 -10.45
N LEU A 90 -1.19 2.72 -9.98
CA LEU A 90 -1.94 3.23 -8.83
C LEU A 90 -1.15 2.99 -7.54
N PRO A 91 -1.12 3.96 -6.61
CA PRO A 91 -0.59 3.71 -5.28
C PRO A 91 -1.39 2.59 -4.61
N ALA A 92 -0.74 1.80 -3.76
CA ALA A 92 -1.46 0.85 -2.92
C ALA A 92 -2.48 1.62 -2.06
N ILE A 93 -3.56 0.94 -1.64
CA ILE A 93 -4.54 1.58 -0.78
C ILE A 93 -3.81 2.15 0.46
N GLY A 94 -4.19 3.37 0.81
CA GLY A 94 -3.63 4.20 1.89
C GLY A 94 -2.18 4.71 1.72
N GLU A 95 -1.38 4.27 0.74
CA GLU A 95 -0.08 4.92 0.54
C GLU A 95 -0.32 6.41 0.31
N ASP A 96 0.57 7.26 0.87
CA ASP A 96 0.39 8.71 0.87
C ASP A 96 0.24 9.21 -0.58
N SER A 97 -1.01 9.40 -0.97
CA SER A 97 -1.40 9.81 -2.31
C SER A 97 -1.33 11.33 -2.40
N SER A 98 -0.19 11.91 -2.01
CA SER A 98 0.11 13.33 -2.14
C SER A 98 0.08 13.70 -3.63
N GLY A 99 -1.13 14.02 -4.10
CA GLY A 99 -1.49 14.34 -5.46
C GLY A 99 -1.44 13.15 -6.42
N PHE A 100 -2.60 12.59 -6.77
CA PHE A 100 -2.73 11.78 -8.00
C PHE A 100 -2.06 12.51 -9.18
N ASP A 101 -2.33 13.81 -9.30
CA ASP A 101 -1.78 14.68 -10.33
C ASP A 101 -0.23 14.73 -10.34
N ARG A 102 0.41 14.63 -9.16
CA ARG A 102 1.86 14.82 -9.04
C ARG A 102 2.65 13.57 -9.43
N ASN A 103 2.09 12.39 -9.18
CA ASN A 103 2.81 11.11 -9.32
C ASN A 103 2.29 10.22 -10.46
N MET A 104 1.02 10.37 -10.86
CA MET A 104 0.42 9.50 -11.88
C MET A 104 0.36 10.11 -13.27
N ILE A 105 0.07 11.41 -13.38
CA ILE A 105 0.01 12.08 -14.70
C ILE A 105 1.31 11.86 -15.48
N PRO A 106 2.51 12.12 -14.92
CA PRO A 106 3.77 11.91 -15.66
C PRO A 106 3.98 10.46 -16.09
N LYS A 107 3.52 9.48 -15.28
CA LYS A 107 3.61 8.07 -15.63
C LYS A 107 2.69 7.72 -16.80
N ILE A 108 1.46 8.24 -16.80
CA ILE A 108 0.51 8.04 -17.91
C ILE A 108 1.04 8.70 -19.19
N GLU A 109 1.55 9.93 -19.12
CA GLU A 109 2.16 10.64 -20.25
C GLU A 109 3.31 9.87 -20.87
N ALA A 110 4.19 9.33 -20.03
CA ALA A 110 5.30 8.49 -20.48
C ALA A 110 4.83 7.22 -21.21
N ARG A 111 3.68 6.64 -20.81
CA ARG A 111 3.13 5.43 -21.46
C ARG A 111 2.43 5.74 -22.78
N ILE A 112 1.69 6.85 -22.86
CA ILE A 112 0.99 7.25 -24.09
C ILE A 112 1.90 8.01 -25.08
N GLY A 113 3.09 8.44 -24.65
CA GLY A 113 4.07 9.14 -25.48
C GLY A 113 3.72 10.59 -25.80
N ARG A 114 2.78 11.20 -25.06
CA ARG A 114 2.34 12.59 -25.22
C ARG A 114 1.77 13.16 -23.93
N GLY A 115 1.65 14.48 -23.87
CA GLY A 115 0.92 15.16 -22.80
C GLY A 115 -0.58 14.85 -22.81
N LEU A 116 -1.21 14.93 -21.64
CA LEU A 116 -2.67 14.84 -21.53
C LEU A 116 -3.33 16.13 -22.05
N THR A 117 -4.46 15.95 -22.73
CA THR A 117 -5.33 17.06 -23.13
C THR A 117 -6.13 17.59 -21.93
N PRO A 118 -6.63 18.84 -21.97
CA PRO A 118 -7.50 19.37 -20.93
C PRO A 118 -8.75 18.52 -20.67
N GLN A 119 -9.31 17.91 -21.73
CA GLN A 119 -10.48 17.05 -21.61
C GLN A 119 -10.15 15.73 -20.88
N GLU A 120 -9.01 15.11 -21.19
CA GLU A 120 -8.54 13.91 -20.48
C GLU A 120 -8.25 14.21 -19.00
N LEU A 121 -7.58 15.34 -18.71
CA LEU A 121 -7.36 15.79 -17.34
C LEU A 121 -8.67 15.99 -16.58
N GLN A 122 -9.68 16.57 -17.22
CA GLN A 122 -10.99 16.75 -16.60
C GLN A 122 -11.67 15.41 -16.31
N GLN A 123 -11.61 14.44 -17.24
CA GLN A 123 -12.15 13.10 -17.03
C GLN A 123 -11.49 12.39 -15.84
N ILE A 124 -10.16 12.46 -15.76
CA ILE A 124 -9.40 11.94 -14.62
C ILE A 124 -9.87 12.57 -13.33
N ARG A 125 -9.94 13.91 -13.26
CA ARG A 125 -10.34 14.63 -12.04
C ARG A 125 -11.74 14.26 -11.59
N THR A 126 -12.68 14.14 -12.53
CA THR A 126 -14.04 13.68 -12.23
C THR A 126 -14.03 12.26 -11.65
N ALA A 127 -13.24 11.35 -12.23
CA ALA A 127 -13.12 9.98 -11.75
C ALA A 127 -12.44 9.91 -10.36
N ASP A 128 -11.41 10.72 -10.12
CA ASP A 128 -10.70 10.78 -8.83
C ASP A 128 -11.59 11.37 -7.73
N ASN A 129 -12.36 12.41 -8.04
CA ASN A 129 -13.33 13.00 -7.12
C ASN A 129 -14.45 12.01 -6.76
N ALA A 130 -14.98 11.27 -7.74
CA ALA A 130 -15.96 10.22 -7.49
C ALA A 130 -15.38 9.12 -6.59
N LYS A 131 -14.16 8.65 -6.89
CA LYS A 131 -13.42 7.69 -6.05
C LYS A 131 -13.27 8.19 -4.62
N LYS A 132 -12.80 9.44 -4.44
CA LYS A 132 -12.61 10.06 -3.12
C LYS A 132 -13.92 10.16 -2.34
N ALA A 133 -15.02 10.52 -3.00
CA ALA A 133 -16.33 10.59 -2.38
C ALA A 133 -16.79 9.20 -1.87
N GLU A 134 -16.68 8.16 -2.71
CA GLU A 134 -17.02 6.79 -2.33
C GLU A 134 -16.13 6.28 -1.18
N MET A 135 -14.81 6.47 -1.29
CA MET A 135 -13.85 6.08 -0.23
C MET A 135 -14.11 6.81 1.08
N SER A 136 -14.45 8.10 1.05
CA SER A 136 -14.77 8.89 2.26
C SER A 136 -16.02 8.35 2.98
N GLN A 137 -17.03 7.93 2.23
CA GLN A 137 -18.21 7.29 2.81
C GLN A 137 -17.87 5.95 3.47
N ILE A 138 -17.06 5.12 2.81
CA ILE A 138 -16.57 3.84 3.35
C ILE A 138 -15.78 4.08 4.63
N GLN A 139 -14.78 4.95 4.58
CA GLN A 139 -13.95 5.31 5.75
C GLN A 139 -14.80 5.86 6.90
N SER A 140 -15.84 6.63 6.62
CA SER A 140 -16.75 7.16 7.66
C SER A 140 -17.54 6.06 8.36
N ARG A 141 -18.01 5.03 7.63
CA ARG A 141 -18.70 3.87 8.21
C ARG A 141 -17.76 3.06 9.10
N TYR A 142 -16.59 2.71 8.56
CA TYR A 142 -15.60 1.93 9.31
C TYR A 142 -15.00 2.70 10.49
N ALA A 143 -14.88 4.03 10.43
CA ALA A 143 -14.44 4.84 11.57
C ALA A 143 -15.38 4.74 12.77
N ALA A 144 -16.69 4.51 12.55
CA ALA A 144 -17.63 4.23 13.64
C ALA A 144 -17.40 2.84 14.24
N GLU A 145 -17.14 1.84 13.42
CA GLU A 145 -16.81 0.47 13.88
C GLU A 145 -15.50 0.46 14.66
N PHE A 146 -14.46 1.11 14.17
CA PHE A 146 -13.19 1.24 14.89
C PHE A 146 -13.34 2.00 16.21
N ALA A 147 -14.19 3.01 16.27
CA ALA A 147 -14.50 3.72 17.51
C ALA A 147 -15.11 2.78 18.56
N GLN A 148 -16.02 1.88 18.16
CA GLN A 148 -16.60 0.87 19.06
C GLN A 148 -15.56 -0.14 19.57
N VAL A 149 -14.62 -0.55 18.72
CA VAL A 149 -13.59 -1.54 19.08
C VAL A 149 -12.53 -0.95 20.00
N THR A 150 -12.10 0.27 19.71
CA THR A 150 -10.90 0.88 20.32
C THR A 150 -11.24 1.85 21.45
N GLY A 151 -12.49 2.35 21.51
CA GLY A 151 -12.90 3.43 22.40
C GLY A 151 -12.42 4.82 21.96
N LEU A 152 -11.73 4.95 20.83
CA LEU A 152 -11.38 6.24 20.23
C LEU A 152 -12.63 6.91 19.63
N SER A 153 -12.67 8.24 19.62
CA SER A 153 -13.73 8.92 18.86
C SER A 153 -13.53 8.70 17.35
N SER A 154 -14.62 8.72 16.57
CA SER A 154 -14.51 8.62 15.11
C SER A 154 -13.65 9.72 14.50
N GLU A 155 -13.58 10.89 15.12
CA GLU A 155 -12.71 11.99 14.69
C GLU A 155 -11.23 11.68 14.96
N GLN A 156 -10.90 11.18 16.15
CA GLN A 156 -9.53 10.75 16.48
C GLN A 156 -9.08 9.64 15.55
N PHE A 157 -9.96 8.70 15.22
CA PHE A 157 -9.64 7.64 14.28
C PHE A 157 -9.46 8.19 12.86
N ARG A 158 -10.31 9.11 12.41
CA ARG A 158 -10.16 9.78 11.10
C ARG A 158 -8.85 10.54 10.98
N GLN A 159 -8.29 11.07 12.07
CA GLN A 159 -6.97 11.70 12.04
C GLN A 159 -5.82 10.70 11.85
N LEU A 160 -6.04 9.41 12.14
CA LEU A 160 -5.06 8.34 11.95
C LEU A 160 -5.11 7.71 10.53
N LEU A 161 -6.24 7.87 9.83
CA LEU A 161 -6.46 7.41 8.46
C LEU A 161 -5.62 8.12 7.37
N PRO A 162 -5.43 9.47 7.37
CA PRO A 162 -4.66 10.16 6.34
C PRO A 162 -3.14 9.91 6.44
N THR A 163 -2.68 9.10 7.40
CA THR A 163 -1.26 8.84 7.64
C THR A 163 -0.82 7.42 7.27
N ILE A 164 -1.67 6.57 6.67
CA ILE A 164 -1.31 5.15 6.46
C ILE A 164 -1.95 4.50 5.23
N GLY A 165 -1.05 3.82 4.49
CA GLY A 165 -1.24 2.61 3.69
C GLY A 165 -2.21 1.63 4.31
N ILE A 166 -3.41 1.46 3.74
CA ILE A 166 -4.24 0.29 4.03
C ILE A 166 -4.00 -0.74 2.94
#